data_AF-A0A349DD41-F1
#
_entry.id   AF-A0A349DD41-F1
#
_cell.length_a   1.000
_cell.length_b   1.000
_cell.length_c   1.000
_cell.angle_alpha   90.00
_cell.angle_beta   90.00
_cell.angle_gamma   90.00
#
_symmetry.space_group_name_H-M   'P 1'
#
loop_
_entity.id
_entity.type
_entity.pdbx_description
1 polymer ?
#
loop_
_entity_poly.entity_id
_entity_poly.type
_entity_poly.pdbx_seq_one_letter_code
_entity_poly.pdbx_strand_id
1 'polypeptide(L)'
;VYNEGGDAIYVMDQIGDKNTPDSWMDEILIRDQIKKLSQREKNILNLRFMLGKTQTEVAKEIGISQAQVSRLEKGALKKIKN
;
A
#
# COMPACT_ATOMS: atom_id res chain seq x y z
N VAL A 1 20.70 9.97 -7.71
CA VAL A 1 21.13 9.21 -6.52
C VAL A 1 19.91 8.45 -6.02
N TYR A 2 19.84 7.15 -6.29
CA TYR A 2 18.73 6.29 -5.86
C TYR A 2 19.01 5.88 -4.42
N ASN A 3 18.26 6.45 -3.47
CA ASN A 3 18.41 6.11 -2.07
C ASN A 3 17.82 4.72 -1.82
N GLU A 4 18.72 3.80 -1.47
CA GLU A 4 18.45 2.55 -0.79
C GLU A 4 17.85 2.81 0.60
N GLY A 5 17.03 1.88 1.09
CA GLY A 5 16.48 1.90 2.44
C GLY A 5 15.23 2.79 2.56
N GLY A 6 14.02 2.24 2.66
CA GLY A 6 13.72 1.24 3.68
C GLY A 6 13.10 1.86 4.94
N ASP A 7 12.62 3.11 4.92
CA ASP A 7 11.61 3.51 5.88
C ASP A 7 10.28 2.90 5.42
N ALA A 8 10.03 1.68 5.91
CA ALA A 8 8.68 1.15 6.00
C ALA A 8 7.89 2.10 6.91
N ILE A 9 7.28 3.12 6.32
CA ILE A 9 6.24 3.89 7.00
C ILE A 9 5.11 2.90 7.25
N TYR A 10 5.05 2.37 8.47
CA TYR A 10 3.96 1.54 8.91
C TYR A 10 2.71 2.42 8.89
N VAL A 11 1.83 2.22 7.91
CA VAL A 11 0.51 2.85 7.87
C VAL A 11 -0.26 2.57 9.18
N MET A 12 0.06 1.46 9.85
CA MET A 12 -0.47 1.11 11.17
C MET A 12 -0.06 2.07 12.30
N ASP A 13 1.04 2.81 12.16
CA ASP A 13 1.55 3.74 13.18
C ASP A 13 0.74 5.06 13.21
N GLN A 14 -0.06 5.32 12.16
CA GLN A 14 -1.00 6.46 12.12
C GLN A 14 -2.43 6.08 12.52
N ILE A 15 -2.75 4.79 12.67
CA ILE A 15 -4.07 4.33 13.11
C ILE A 15 -4.05 4.20 14.63
N GLY A 16 -3.71 5.32 15.26
CA GLY A 16 -3.46 5.47 16.69
C GLY A 16 -4.61 6.13 17.44
N ASP A 17 -5.87 5.90 17.08
CA ASP A 17 -7.00 6.01 18.02
C ASP A 17 -8.24 5.31 17.45
N LYS A 18 -8.65 4.18 18.03
CA LYS A 18 -9.64 3.25 17.45
C LYS A 18 -11.04 3.34 18.06
N ASN A 19 -11.32 4.33 18.91
CA ASN A 19 -12.59 4.44 19.63
C ASN A 19 -13.33 5.76 19.40
N THR A 20 -13.07 6.46 18.30
CA THR A 20 -13.81 7.66 17.91
C THR A 20 -14.79 7.37 16.77
N PRO A 21 -15.92 8.11 16.67
CA PRO A 21 -16.78 8.09 15.49
C PRO A 21 -16.04 8.38 14.16
N ASP A 22 -14.93 9.11 14.21
CA ASP A 22 -14.13 9.38 13.02
C ASP A 22 -13.41 8.11 12.52
N SER A 23 -12.99 7.23 13.43
CA SER A 23 -12.26 5.99 13.11
C SER A 23 -13.08 4.98 12.29
N TRP A 24 -14.37 4.77 12.61
CA TRP A 24 -15.21 3.84 11.82
C TRP A 24 -15.54 4.40 10.43
N MET A 25 -15.67 5.72 10.32
CA MET A 25 -15.92 6.39 9.05
C MET A 25 -14.67 6.33 8.16
N ASP A 26 -13.49 6.57 8.73
CA ASP A 26 -12.20 6.38 8.07
C ASP A 26 -12.01 4.92 7.61
N GLU A 27 -12.41 3.95 8.42
CA GLU A 27 -12.33 2.53 8.04
C GLU A 27 -13.22 2.20 6.83
N ILE A 28 -14.45 2.73 6.79
CA ILE A 28 -15.37 2.55 5.65
C ILE A 28 -14.79 3.20 4.38
N LEU A 29 -14.26 4.42 4.50
CA LEU A 29 -13.64 5.14 3.38
C LEU A 29 -12.44 4.36 2.83
N ILE A 30 -11.53 3.92 3.69
CA ILE A 30 -10.36 3.12 3.30
C ILE A 30 -10.82 1.83 2.61
N ARG A 31 -11.81 1.12 3.16
CA ARG A 31 -12.36 -0.10 2.56
C ARG A 31 -12.93 0.17 1.16
N ASP A 32 -13.63 1.28 0.96
CA ASP A 32 -14.18 1.67 -0.35
C ASP A 32 -13.08 2.02 -1.35
N GLN A 33 -12.06 2.76 -0.93
CA GLN A 33 -10.92 3.08 -1.81
C GLN A 33 -10.12 1.83 -2.20
N ILE A 34 -9.93 0.89 -1.28
CA ILE A 34 -9.30 -0.40 -1.57
C ILE A 34 -10.12 -1.17 -2.63
N LYS A 35 -11.45 -1.11 -2.60
CA LYS A 35 -12.29 -1.76 -3.63
C LYS A 35 -12.01 -1.22 -5.03
N LYS A 36 -11.75 0.08 -5.17
CA LYS A 36 -11.45 0.75 -6.46
C LYS A 36 -10.06 0.43 -7.01
N LEU A 37 -9.19 -0.21 -6.23
CA LEU A 37 -7.90 -0.68 -6.73
C LEU A 37 -8.08 -1.82 -7.73
N SER A 38 -7.28 -1.80 -8.78
CA SER A 38 -7.17 -2.93 -9.70
C SER A 38 -6.66 -4.18 -8.98
N GLN A 39 -6.96 -5.37 -9.52
CA GLN A 39 -6.48 -6.62 -8.94
C GLN A 39 -4.94 -6.65 -8.81
N ARG A 40 -4.25 -6.02 -9.76
CA ARG A 40 -2.79 -5.91 -9.76
C ARG A 40 -2.28 -5.02 -8.61
N GLU A 41 -2.90 -3.86 -8.40
CA GLU A 41 -2.57 -2.97 -7.28
C GLU A 41 -2.85 -3.66 -5.93
N LYS A 42 -4.00 -4.33 -5.80
CA LYS A 42 -4.34 -5.12 -4.60
C LYS A 42 -3.28 -6.18 -4.31
N ASN A 43 -2.85 -6.93 -5.34
CA ASN A 43 -1.83 -7.96 -5.17
C ASN A 43 -0.48 -7.35 -4.73
N ILE A 44 -0.06 -6.24 -5.36
CA ILE A 44 1.16 -5.52 -4.96
C ILE A 44 1.08 -5.09 -3.50
N LEU A 45 -0.01 -4.44 -3.08
CA LEU A 45 -0.17 -4.01 -1.68
C LEU A 45 -0.20 -5.20 -0.71
N ASN A 46 -0.85 -6.30 -1.07
CA ASN A 46 -0.86 -7.50 -0.25
C ASN A 46 0.55 -8.04 -0.02
N LEU A 47 1.33 -8.20 -1.10
CA LEU A 47 2.71 -8.67 -1.00
C LEU A 47 3.59 -7.71 -0.19
N ARG A 48 3.40 -6.39 -0.35
CA ARG A 48 4.19 -5.36 0.34
C ARG A 48 3.85 -5.24 1.83
N PHE A 49 2.57 -5.17 2.17
CA PHE A 49 2.11 -4.78 3.50
C PHE A 49 1.60 -5.95 4.36
N MET A 50 1.09 -7.02 3.74
CA MET A 50 0.63 -8.21 4.48
C MET A 50 1.73 -9.28 4.55
N LEU A 51 2.53 -9.42 3.49
CA LEU A 51 3.61 -10.42 3.42
C LEU A 51 5.02 -9.83 3.58
N GLY A 52 5.15 -8.51 3.75
CA GLY A 52 6.42 -7.85 4.06
C GLY A 52 7.47 -7.90 2.95
N LYS A 53 7.11 -8.26 1.71
CA LYS A 53 8.08 -8.40 0.60
C LYS A 53 8.62 -7.05 0.16
N THR A 54 9.89 -7.00 -0.23
CA THR A 54 10.51 -5.83 -0.86
C THR A 54 9.93 -5.56 -2.25
N GLN A 55 10.03 -4.33 -2.75
CA GLN A 55 9.58 -4.01 -4.12
C GLN A 55 10.29 -4.85 -5.19
N THR A 56 11.55 -5.21 -4.94
CA THR A 56 12.35 -6.07 -5.81
C THR A 56 11.83 -7.51 -5.81
N GLU A 57 11.44 -8.05 -4.65
CA GLU A 57 10.83 -9.38 -4.58
C GLU A 57 9.45 -9.40 -5.26
N VAL A 58 8.63 -8.37 -5.02
CA VAL A 58 7.33 -8.20 -5.70
C VAL A 58 7.51 -8.10 -7.22
N ALA A 59 8.52 -7.36 -7.68
CA ALA A 59 8.85 -7.22 -9.09
C ALA A 59 9.18 -8.58 -9.74
N LYS A 60 9.99 -9.40 -9.06
CA LYS A 60 10.34 -10.75 -9.50
C LYS A 60 9.11 -11.66 -9.58
N GLU A 61 8.24 -11.62 -8.56
CA GLU A 61 7.06 -12.48 -8.48
C GLU A 61 5.96 -12.12 -9.47
N ILE A 62 5.77 -10.82 -9.75
CA ILE A 62 4.76 -10.34 -10.70
C ILE A 62 5.28 -10.31 -12.14
N GLY A 63 6.60 -10.40 -12.35
CA GLY A 63 7.21 -10.35 -13.68
C GLY A 63 7.21 -8.96 -14.31
N ILE A 64 7.48 -7.91 -13.51
CA ILE A 64 7.66 -6.53 -13.98
C ILE A 64 8.89 -5.89 -13.36
N SER A 65 9.32 -4.75 -13.88
CA SER A 65 10.42 -4.01 -13.28
C SER A 65 10.05 -3.44 -11.90
N GLN A 66 11.05 -3.31 -11.02
CA GLN A 66 10.88 -2.66 -9.71
C GLN A 66 10.36 -1.22 -9.86
N ALA A 67 10.79 -0.49 -10.90
CA ALA A 67 10.27 0.85 -11.19
C ALA A 67 8.77 0.85 -11.51
N GLN A 68 8.27 -0.18 -12.20
CA GLN A 68 6.82 -0.33 -12.44
C GLN A 68 6.07 -0.68 -11.16
N VAL A 69 6.61 -1.56 -10.31
CA VAL A 69 6.03 -1.86 -8.97
C VAL A 69 5.93 -0.57 -8.16
N SER A 70 7.00 0.22 -8.10
CA SER A 70 7.04 1.48 -7.37
C SER A 70 5.96 2.48 -7.84
N ARG A 71 5.75 2.61 -9.17
CA ARG A 71 4.68 3.47 -9.72
C ARG A 71 3.29 2.96 -9.35
N LEU A 72 3.04 1.66 -9.45
CA LEU A 72 1.76 1.04 -9.10
C LEU A 72 1.46 1.16 -7.60
N GLU A 73 2.45 0.91 -6.74
CA GLU A 73 2.34 1.06 -5.28
C GLU A 73 2.02 2.51 -4.90
N LYS A 74 2.76 3.49 -5.44
CA LYS A 74 2.47 4.92 -5.19
C LYS A 74 1.09 5.33 -5.71
N GLY A 75 0.69 4.84 -6.88
CA GLY A 75 -0.64 5.10 -7.44
C GLY A 75 -1.74 4.54 -6.55
N ALA A 76 -1.58 3.32 -6.05
CA ALA A 76 -2.53 2.68 -5.14
C ALA A 76 -2.63 3.42 -3.79
N LEU A 77 -1.50 3.78 -3.18
CA LEU A 77 -1.48 4.54 -1.92
C LEU A 77 -2.13 5.93 -2.08
N LYS A 78 -1.93 6.59 -3.22
CA LYS A 78 -2.60 7.87 -3.51
C LYS A 78 -4.12 7.72 -3.62
N LYS A 79 -4.61 6.59 -4.14
CA LYS A 79 -6.06 6.29 -4.20
C LYS A 79 -6.65 6.01 -2.82
N ILE A 80 -5.88 5.45 -1.89
CA ILE A 80 -6.33 5.17 -0.52
C ILE A 80 -6.34 6.44 0.34
N LYS A 81 -5.37 7.33 0.14
CA LYS A 81 -5.23 8.59 0.90
C LYS A 81 -6.24 9.68 0.49
N ASN A 82 -6.85 9.56 -0.69
CA ASN A 82 -7.83 10.51 -1.24
C ASN A 82 -9.25 9.97 -1.12
#